data_AF-A0A8S3GEQ1-F1
#
_entry.id   AF-A0A8S3GEQ1-F1
#
_cell.length_a   1.000
_cell.length_b   1.000
_cell.length_c   1.000
_cell.angle_alpha   90.00
_cell.angle_beta   90.00
_cell.angle_gamma   90.00
#
_symmetry.space_group_name_H-M   'P 1'
#
loop_
_entity.id
_entity.type
_entity.pdbx_description
1 polymer ?
#
loop_
_entity_poly.entity_id
_entity_poly.type
_entity_poly.pdbx_seq_one_letter_code
_entity_poly.pdbx_strand_id
1 'polypeptide(L)'
;MLIEVEHWSGAGNRFVIVDKRQISINSQWNILVNSLCKRKNLPDAEGLLVLLEKNKNNSTCKYDFYNPDGSTGIMCGNGARCAVRHANLTDNVHLNDIELILNGCSYRAKLFDNDRVALELPLYEELRFIDSWIYVNVGSHHIVIDARSIIQSLDEFHQFDIIKFANENLN
;
A
#
# COMPACT_ATOMS: atom_id res chain seq x y z
N MET A 1 1.84 -12.99 24.47
CA MET A 1 2.19 -11.61 24.07
C MET A 1 0.96 -11.00 23.44
N LEU A 2 0.58 -9.79 23.86
CA LEU A 2 -0.52 -9.02 23.26
C LEU A 2 0.12 -7.92 22.40
N ILE A 3 -0.28 -7.83 21.14
CA ILE A 3 0.08 -6.74 20.23
C ILE A 3 -1.22 -6.03 19.89
N GLU A 4 -1.31 -4.75 20.23
CA GLU A 4 -2.41 -3.90 19.79
C GLU A 4 -2.24 -3.58 18.30
N VAL A 5 -3.36 -3.65 17.59
CA VAL A 5 -3.40 -3.45 16.15
C VAL A 5 -4.58 -2.57 15.79
N GLU A 6 -4.39 -1.71 14.81
CA GLU A 6 -5.44 -0.92 14.21
C GLU A 6 -5.77 -1.42 12.80
N HIS A 7 -7.04 -1.34 12.40
CA HIS A 7 -7.50 -1.75 11.08
C HIS A 7 -7.81 -0.51 10.24
N TRP A 8 -7.17 -0.42 9.08
CA TRP A 8 -7.22 0.74 8.20
C TRP A 8 -7.61 0.34 6.78
N SER A 9 -8.24 1.26 6.04
CA SER A 9 -8.53 1.05 4.63
C SER A 9 -8.26 2.28 3.78
N GLY A 10 -7.65 2.07 2.62
CA GLY A 10 -7.39 3.08 1.61
C GLY A 10 -7.99 2.65 0.28
N ALA A 11 -9.05 3.33 -0.18
CA ALA A 11 -9.77 3.01 -1.42
C ALA A 11 -10.25 1.54 -1.52
N GLY A 12 -10.59 0.92 -0.40
CA GLY A 12 -11.06 -0.47 -0.34
C GLY A 12 -9.97 -1.47 0.02
N ASN A 13 -8.69 -1.15 -0.21
CA ASN A 13 -7.59 -1.99 0.27
C ASN A 13 -7.49 -1.93 1.79
N ARG A 14 -7.13 -3.04 2.43
CA ARG A 14 -7.13 -3.17 3.89
C ARG A 14 -5.73 -3.36 4.44
N PHE A 15 -5.43 -2.70 5.55
CA PHE A 15 -4.13 -2.76 6.20
C PHE A 15 -4.29 -2.96 7.70
N VAL A 16 -3.35 -3.68 8.30
CA VAL A 16 -3.14 -3.67 9.75
C VAL A 16 -2.04 -2.67 10.06
N ILE A 17 -2.23 -1.82 11.06
CA ILE A 17 -1.19 -0.92 11.55
C ILE A 17 -0.78 -1.34 12.96
N VAL A 18 0.52 -1.41 13.21
CA VAL A 18 1.12 -1.62 14.53
C VAL A 18 1.98 -0.43 14.87
N ASP A 19 1.75 0.15 16.06
CA ASP A 19 2.65 1.14 16.63
C ASP A 19 3.81 0.48 17.39
N LYS A 20 4.94 0.27 16.72
CA LYS A 20 6.12 -0.34 17.35
C LYS A 20 6.67 0.51 18.50
N ARG A 21 6.40 1.82 18.53
CA ARG A 21 6.89 2.73 19.59
C ARG A 21 6.30 2.38 20.96
N GLN A 22 5.16 1.71 20.99
CA GLN A 22 4.51 1.22 22.20
C GLN A 22 4.98 -0.20 22.60
N ILE A 23 5.88 -0.79 21.81
CA ILE A 23 6.33 -2.18 21.95
C ILE A 23 7.83 -2.21 22.22
N SER A 24 8.24 -2.74 23.37
CA SER A 24 9.66 -2.74 23.79
C SER A 24 10.51 -3.88 23.17
N ILE A 25 9.93 -4.72 22.32
CA ILE A 25 10.57 -5.93 21.79
C ILE A 25 10.82 -5.78 20.28
N ASN A 26 11.99 -6.25 19.83
CA ASN A 26 12.24 -6.48 18.41
C ASN A 26 11.46 -7.72 17.96
N SER A 27 10.36 -7.51 17.23
CA SER A 27 9.56 -8.56 16.64
C SER A 27 10.00 -8.86 15.20
N GLN A 28 9.86 -10.11 14.78
CA GLN A 28 10.05 -10.54 13.39
C GLN A 28 8.78 -10.28 12.58
N TRP A 29 8.53 -9.01 12.21
CA TRP A 29 7.30 -8.56 11.55
C TRP A 29 7.00 -9.31 10.25
N ASN A 30 8.04 -9.67 9.49
CA ASN A 30 7.94 -10.48 8.28
C ASN A 30 7.36 -11.88 8.53
N ILE A 31 7.46 -12.42 9.75
CA ILE A 31 6.86 -13.71 10.12
C ILE A 31 5.46 -13.49 10.71
N LEU A 32 5.29 -12.44 11.52
CA LEU A 32 4.03 -12.15 12.18
C LEU A 32 2.93 -11.65 11.24
N VAL A 33 3.30 -10.99 10.14
CA VAL A 33 2.36 -10.36 9.20
C VAL A 33 1.26 -11.30 8.72
N ASN A 34 1.56 -12.57 8.47
CA ASN A 34 0.57 -13.54 8.01
C ASN A 34 -0.54 -13.73 9.06
N SER A 35 -0.15 -13.90 10.33
CA SER A 35 -1.09 -14.07 11.45
C SER A 35 -1.84 -12.77 11.78
N LEU A 36 -1.21 -11.62 11.55
CA LEU A 36 -1.83 -10.31 11.79
C LEU A 36 -2.86 -9.98 10.70
N CYS A 37 -2.56 -10.30 9.44
CA CYS A 37 -3.43 -10.02 8.30
C CYS A 37 -4.60 -11.00 8.19
N LYS A 38 -4.45 -12.26 8.65
CA LYS A 38 -5.49 -13.29 8.58
C LYS A 38 -6.11 -13.54 9.95
N ARG A 39 -7.28 -12.96 10.22
CA ARG A 39 -8.00 -13.15 11.50
C ARG A 39 -9.38 -13.75 11.22
N LYS A 40 -9.73 -14.84 11.91
CA LYS A 40 -10.97 -15.63 11.66
C LYS A 40 -12.27 -14.81 11.55
N ASN A 41 -12.35 -13.66 12.19
CA ASN A 41 -13.56 -12.85 12.30
C ASN A 41 -13.46 -11.48 11.61
N LEU A 42 -12.42 -11.23 10.82
CA LEU A 42 -12.23 -9.98 10.09
C LEU A 42 -11.83 -10.31 8.64
N PRO A 43 -12.18 -9.44 7.68
CA PRO A 43 -11.66 -9.58 6.33
C PRO A 43 -10.13 -9.53 6.34
N ASP A 44 -9.51 -10.33 5.48
CA ASP A 44 -8.06 -10.35 5.34
C ASP A 44 -7.53 -8.96 4.99
N ALA A 45 -6.44 -8.57 5.66
CA ALA A 45 -5.67 -7.40 5.29
C ALA A 45 -4.65 -7.75 4.19
N GLU A 46 -4.39 -6.80 3.32
CA GLU A 46 -3.46 -6.91 2.19
C GLU A 46 -2.05 -6.43 2.54
N GLY A 47 -1.84 -6.00 3.79
CA GLY A 47 -0.51 -5.72 4.30
C GLY A 47 -0.49 -5.21 5.73
N LEU A 48 0.71 -5.21 6.31
CA LEU A 48 1.02 -4.68 7.62
C LEU A 48 1.88 -3.43 7.47
N LEU A 49 1.49 -2.35 8.15
CA LEU A 49 2.27 -1.15 8.35
C LEU A 49 2.78 -1.12 9.79
N VAL A 50 4.08 -0.97 9.97
CA VAL A 50 4.72 -0.89 11.29
C VAL A 50 5.27 0.51 11.47
N LEU A 51 4.68 1.31 12.36
CA LEU A 51 5.17 2.64 12.69
C LEU A 51 6.44 2.53 13.52
N LEU A 52 7.57 2.99 12.98
CA LEU A 52 8.88 2.86 13.60
C LEU A 52 9.25 4.06 14.47
N GLU A 53 9.26 5.24 13.86
CA GLU A 53 9.87 6.43 14.43
C GLU A 53 9.11 7.68 14.01
N LYS A 54 9.38 8.75 14.77
CA LYS A 54 8.83 10.07 14.61
C LYS A 54 9.94 11.07 14.38
N ASN A 55 9.71 12.06 13.52
CA ASN A 55 10.39 13.34 13.67
C ASN A 55 9.37 14.47 13.87
N LYS A 56 9.09 14.77 15.15
CA LYS A 56 8.09 15.75 15.62
C LYS A 56 8.37 17.15 15.06
N ASN A 57 9.63 17.41 14.73
CA ASN A 57 10.11 18.71 14.30
C ASN A 57 10.06 18.92 12.77
N ASN A 58 9.95 17.84 11.97
CA ASN A 58 10.16 17.90 10.52
C ASN A 58 9.01 17.31 9.68
N SER A 59 7.84 17.06 10.27
CA SER A 59 6.70 16.43 9.57
C SER A 59 7.06 15.10 8.89
N THR A 60 8.02 14.36 9.45
CA THR A 60 8.47 13.06 8.93
C THR A 60 7.82 11.93 9.72
N CYS A 61 7.22 10.96 9.02
CA CYS A 61 6.72 9.71 9.59
C CYS A 61 7.39 8.51 8.92
N LYS A 62 7.79 7.51 9.73
CA LYS A 62 8.55 6.36 9.26
C LYS A 62 7.81 5.07 9.52
N TYR A 63 7.57 4.29 8.47
CA TYR A 63 6.90 3.01 8.51
C TYR A 63 7.70 1.93 7.80
N ASP A 64 7.60 0.70 8.27
CA ASP A 64 7.88 -0.48 7.45
C ASP A 64 6.56 -1.05 6.91
N PHE A 65 6.61 -1.62 5.72
CA PHE A 65 5.49 -2.30 5.06
C PHE A 65 5.85 -3.74 4.72
N TYR A 66 4.94 -4.65 5.05
CA TYR A 66 5.04 -6.07 4.75
C TYR A 66 3.78 -6.55 4.03
N ASN A 67 3.96 -7.31 2.96
CA ASN A 67 2.89 -8.09 2.33
C ASN A 67 2.50 -9.28 3.24
N PRO A 68 1.31 -9.88 3.07
CA PRO A 68 0.85 -11.02 3.86
C PRO A 68 1.75 -12.25 3.82
N ASP A 69 2.60 -12.37 2.80
CA ASP A 69 3.60 -13.44 2.64
C ASP A 69 4.95 -13.14 3.33
N GLY A 70 5.10 -11.99 3.97
CA GLY A 70 6.33 -11.58 4.65
C GLY A 70 7.29 -10.77 3.77
N SER A 71 7.04 -10.66 2.47
CA SER A 71 7.88 -9.88 1.57
C SER A 71 7.73 -8.38 1.82
N THR A 72 8.83 -7.65 1.61
CA THR A 72 8.86 -6.19 1.59
C THR A 72 9.01 -5.75 0.13
N GLY A 73 7.88 -5.45 -0.52
CA GLY A 73 7.86 -4.96 -1.90
C GLY A 73 7.74 -3.44 -1.99
N ILE A 74 7.80 -2.92 -3.22
CA ILE A 74 7.44 -1.53 -3.50
C ILE A 74 5.93 -1.38 -3.33
N MET A 75 5.58 -0.42 -2.48
CA MET A 75 4.27 -0.35 -1.86
C MET A 75 3.19 0.20 -2.81
N CYS A 76 1.98 -0.33 -2.64
CA CYS A 76 0.75 0.27 -3.15
C CYS A 76 0.49 1.63 -2.49
N GLY A 77 0.32 2.70 -3.27
CA GLY A 77 0.03 4.05 -2.76
C GLY A 77 -1.16 4.13 -1.78
N ASN A 78 -2.04 3.12 -1.72
CA ASN A 78 -3.17 3.06 -0.80
C ASN A 78 -2.71 2.90 0.66
N GLY A 79 -1.72 2.05 0.93
CA GLY A 79 -1.16 1.90 2.27
C GLY A 79 -0.42 3.17 2.72
N ALA A 80 0.21 3.89 1.80
CA ALA A 80 0.99 5.10 2.12
C ALA A 80 0.06 6.23 2.54
N ARG A 81 -1.10 6.33 1.88
CA ARG A 81 -2.16 7.25 2.32
C ARG A 81 -2.68 6.89 3.72
N CYS A 82 -2.86 5.60 4.02
CA CYS A 82 -3.19 5.16 5.37
C CYS A 82 -2.11 5.55 6.39
N ALA A 83 -0.83 5.32 6.09
CA ALA A 83 0.29 5.65 6.97
C ALA A 83 0.37 7.16 7.27
N VAL A 84 0.20 8.01 6.25
CA VAL A 84 0.18 9.47 6.40
C VAL A 84 -1.00 9.91 7.26
N ARG A 85 -2.21 9.39 7.01
CA ARG A 85 -3.39 9.74 7.81
C ARG A 85 -3.28 9.23 9.25
N HIS A 86 -2.81 8.01 9.45
CA HIS A 86 -2.55 7.44 10.77
C HIS A 86 -1.54 8.30 11.55
N ALA A 87 -0.44 8.71 10.91
CA ALA A 87 0.52 9.62 11.53
C ALA A 87 -0.11 10.96 11.92
N ASN A 88 -0.97 11.54 11.07
CA ASN A 88 -1.66 12.78 11.44
C ASN A 88 -2.55 12.62 12.69
N LEU A 89 -3.35 11.55 12.78
CA LEU A 89 -4.23 11.31 13.92
C LEU A 89 -3.49 11.00 15.22
N THR A 90 -2.41 10.23 15.13
CA THR A 90 -1.64 9.79 16.31
C THR A 90 -0.65 10.84 16.80
N ASP A 91 -0.18 11.73 15.91
CA ASP A 91 0.97 12.59 16.19
C ASP A 91 0.75 14.09 15.95
N ASN A 92 -0.45 14.51 15.52
CA ASN A 92 -0.77 15.88 15.11
C ASN A 92 0.19 16.43 14.05
N VAL A 93 0.60 15.59 13.10
CA VAL A 93 1.47 16.01 11.98
C VAL A 93 0.78 17.14 11.22
N HIS A 94 1.52 18.21 10.97
CA HIS A 94 1.03 19.41 10.33
C HIS A 94 0.50 19.14 8.92
N LEU A 95 -0.49 19.94 8.55
CA LEU A 95 -1.06 19.95 7.21
C LEU A 95 -0.03 20.54 6.24
N ASN A 96 0.10 19.89 5.08
CA ASN A 96 1.03 20.21 3.99
C ASN A 96 2.50 19.83 4.24
N ASP A 97 3.11 19.23 3.20
CA ASP A 97 4.52 18.85 3.11
C ASP A 97 5.00 17.85 4.17
N ILE A 98 4.37 16.67 4.15
CA ILE A 98 4.71 15.51 4.99
C ILE A 98 5.75 14.67 4.25
N GLU A 99 6.80 14.27 4.95
CA GLU A 99 7.74 13.26 4.46
C GLU A 99 7.34 11.89 5.02
N LEU A 100 6.95 10.98 4.13
CA LEU A 100 6.75 9.57 4.48
C LEU A 100 8.01 8.80 4.12
N ILE A 101 8.68 8.23 5.11
CA ILE A 101 9.74 7.24 4.91
C ILE A 101 9.12 5.85 5.04
N LEU A 102 9.10 5.09 3.96
CA LEU A 102 8.49 3.77 3.91
C LEU A 102 9.49 2.74 3.40
N ASN A 103 9.78 1.70 4.19
CA ASN A 103 10.83 0.72 3.88
C ASN A 103 12.17 1.37 3.48
N GLY A 104 12.48 2.54 4.06
CA GLY A 104 13.68 3.34 3.76
C GLY A 104 13.56 4.28 2.54
N CYS A 105 12.49 4.21 1.75
CA CYS A 105 12.24 5.11 0.63
C CYS A 105 11.46 6.36 1.08
N SER A 106 11.88 7.56 0.65
CA SER A 106 11.21 8.82 0.99
C SER A 106 10.16 9.20 -0.07
N TYR A 107 8.99 9.60 0.39
CA TYR A 107 7.86 10.08 -0.42
C TYR A 107 7.35 11.40 0.15
N ARG A 108 6.90 12.29 -0.73
CA ARG A 108 6.19 13.51 -0.30
C ARG A 108 4.69 13.28 -0.28
N ALA A 109 4.04 13.78 0.76
CA ALA A 109 2.59 13.72 0.90
C ALA A 109 2.01 15.06 1.32
N LYS A 110 0.74 15.27 0.97
CA LYS A 110 -0.08 16.38 1.45
C LYS A 110 -1.36 15.82 2.05
N LEU A 111 -1.68 16.31 3.24
CA LEU A 111 -2.96 16.07 3.89
C LEU A 111 -3.83 17.32 3.73
N PHE A 112 -5.06 17.12 3.27
CA PHE A 112 -6.06 18.17 3.08
C PHE A 112 -7.08 18.15 4.23
N ASP A 113 -7.78 19.27 4.42
CA ASP A 113 -8.78 19.45 5.50
C ASP A 113 -9.96 18.46 5.45
N ASN A 114 -10.22 17.86 4.28
CA ASN A 114 -11.26 16.84 4.10
C ASN A 114 -10.73 15.41 4.27
N ASP A 115 -9.65 15.25 5.01
CA ASP A 115 -8.97 13.98 5.32
C ASP A 115 -8.41 13.23 4.10
N ARG A 116 -8.38 13.88 2.93
CA ARG A 116 -7.74 13.30 1.75
C ARG A 116 -6.23 13.42 1.87
N VAL A 117 -5.54 12.37 1.42
CA VAL A 117 -4.09 12.35 1.30
C VAL A 117 -3.72 12.30 -0.18
N ALA A 118 -2.92 13.24 -0.64
CA ALA A 118 -2.18 13.11 -1.90
C ALA A 118 -0.77 12.60 -1.60
N LEU A 119 -0.33 11.63 -2.37
CA LEU A 119 1.03 11.11 -2.34
C LEU A 119 1.69 11.43 -3.67
N GLU A 120 2.89 12.00 -3.63
CA GLU A 120 3.73 12.14 -4.80
C GLU A 120 4.40 10.79 -5.08
N LEU A 121 3.96 10.16 -6.17
CA LEU A 121 4.53 8.90 -6.63
C LEU A 121 5.73 9.17 -7.54
N PRO A 122 6.72 8.27 -7.55
CA PRO A 122 7.83 8.36 -8.48
C PRO A 122 7.32 8.28 -9.93
N LEU A 123 8.08 8.87 -10.84
CA LEU A 123 7.88 8.65 -12.27
C LEU A 123 8.13 7.17 -12.61
N TYR A 124 7.54 6.72 -13.71
CA TYR A 124 7.82 5.38 -14.22
C TYR A 124 9.32 5.23 -14.54
N GLU A 125 9.87 4.06 -14.23
CA GLU A 125 11.23 3.65 -14.58
C GLU A 125 11.28 3.15 -16.03
N GLU A 126 10.19 2.53 -16.49
CA GLU A 126 10.09 1.94 -17.82
C GLU A 126 8.64 2.05 -18.32
N LEU A 127 8.48 2.41 -19.59
CA LEU A 127 7.18 2.48 -20.26
C LEU A 127 7.34 1.90 -21.67
N ARG A 128 6.58 0.86 -21.98
CA ARG A 128 6.54 0.22 -23.31
C ARG A 128 5.10 0.13 -23.80
N PHE A 129 4.86 0.61 -25.02
CA PHE A 129 3.61 0.41 -25.73
C PHE A 129 3.75 -0.86 -26.58
N ILE A 130 2.89 -1.85 -26.36
CA ILE A 130 2.96 -3.16 -27.01
C ILE A 130 1.58 -3.48 -27.56
N ASP A 131 1.40 -3.21 -28.85
CA ASP A 131 0.15 -3.42 -29.58
C ASP A 131 -1.10 -2.91 -28.83
N SER A 132 -1.84 -3.81 -28.18
CA SER A 132 -3.10 -3.53 -27.47
C SER A 132 -2.94 -3.28 -25.96
N TRP A 133 -1.72 -3.26 -25.44
CA TRP A 133 -1.45 -3.08 -24.01
C TRP A 133 -0.20 -2.22 -23.74
N ILE A 134 -0.11 -1.74 -22.52
CA ILE A 134 0.98 -0.89 -22.06
C ILE A 134 1.66 -1.58 -20.89
N TYR A 135 2.96 -1.79 -20.99
CA TYR A 135 3.77 -2.15 -19.84
C TYR A 135 4.27 -0.87 -19.17
N VAL A 136 4.13 -0.80 -17.85
CA VAL A 136 4.70 0.28 -17.06
C VAL A 136 5.32 -0.27 -15.79
N ASN A 137 6.55 0.16 -15.50
CA ASN A 137 7.20 -0.08 -14.22
C ASN A 137 7.22 1.24 -13.43
N VAL A 138 6.51 1.29 -12.31
CA VAL A 138 6.50 2.43 -11.37
C VAL A 138 7.21 2.09 -10.05
N GLY A 139 8.20 1.19 -10.14
CA GLY A 139 8.78 0.45 -9.01
C GLY A 139 8.08 -0.90 -8.77
N SER A 140 6.97 -1.16 -9.46
CA SER A 140 6.42 -2.50 -9.61
C SER A 140 5.89 -2.69 -11.03
N HIS A 141 5.97 -3.92 -11.51
CA HIS A 141 5.61 -4.29 -12.88
C HIS A 141 4.09 -4.28 -13.05
N HIS A 142 3.60 -3.52 -14.02
CA HIS A 142 2.19 -3.46 -14.38
C HIS A 142 2.00 -3.63 -15.88
N ILE A 143 0.88 -4.27 -16.23
CA ILE A 143 0.35 -4.32 -17.59
C ILE A 143 -1.02 -3.65 -17.55
N VAL A 144 -1.22 -2.67 -18.44
CA VAL A 144 -2.46 -1.90 -18.57
C VAL A 144 -3.11 -2.27 -19.89
N ILE A 145 -4.36 -2.74 -19.79
CA ILE A 145 -5.16 -3.16 -20.93
C ILE A 145 -6.46 -2.39 -20.89
N ASP A 146 -6.89 -1.84 -22.02
CA ASP A 146 -8.22 -1.27 -22.12
C ASP A 146 -9.25 -2.41 -22.13
N ALA A 147 -9.94 -2.60 -21.00
CA ALA A 147 -10.97 -3.63 -20.87
C ALA A 147 -12.03 -3.55 -21.98
N ARG A 148 -12.33 -2.36 -22.52
CA ARG A 148 -13.33 -2.20 -23.60
C ARG A 148 -12.90 -2.83 -24.92
N SER A 149 -11.62 -3.12 -25.09
CA SER A 149 -11.10 -3.81 -26.27
C SER A 149 -11.38 -5.32 -26.24
N ILE A 150 -11.63 -5.88 -25.06
CA ILE A 150 -11.75 -7.32 -24.81
C ILE A 150 -13.05 -7.73 -24.15
N ILE A 151 -13.76 -6.80 -23.51
CA ILE A 151 -14.97 -7.03 -22.72
C ILE A 151 -16.05 -6.07 -23.20
N GLN A 152 -17.19 -6.61 -23.61
CA GLN A 152 -18.32 -5.89 -24.19
C GLN A 152 -19.48 -5.68 -23.20
N SER A 153 -19.47 -6.34 -22.05
CA SER A 153 -20.53 -6.23 -21.05
C SER A 153 -20.01 -6.39 -19.61
N LEU A 154 -20.81 -5.97 -18.64
CA LEU A 154 -20.48 -6.13 -17.22
C LEU A 154 -20.49 -7.62 -16.79
N ASP A 155 -21.40 -8.42 -17.35
CA ASP A 155 -21.44 -9.86 -17.09
C ASP A 155 -20.17 -10.56 -17.58
N GLU A 156 -19.69 -10.18 -18.77
CA GLU A 156 -18.42 -10.66 -19.31
C GLU A 156 -17.24 -10.20 -18.46
N PHE A 157 -17.24 -8.96 -17.95
CA PHE A 157 -16.22 -8.48 -17.02
C PHE A 157 -16.11 -9.36 -15.78
N HIS A 158 -17.24 -9.72 -15.18
CA HIS A 158 -17.27 -10.54 -13.98
C HIS A 158 -16.86 -12.00 -14.21
N GLN A 159 -17.02 -12.50 -15.44
CA GLN A 159 -16.62 -13.85 -15.85
C GLN A 159 -15.22 -13.90 -16.48
N PHE A 160 -14.57 -12.74 -16.64
CA PHE A 160 -13.30 -12.64 -17.35
C PHE A 160 -12.15 -13.31 -16.57
N ASP A 161 -11.55 -14.33 -17.18
CA ASP A 161 -10.39 -15.03 -16.60
C ASP A 161 -9.10 -14.31 -17.01
N ILE A 162 -8.66 -13.38 -16.16
CA ILE A 162 -7.43 -12.61 -16.36
C ILE A 162 -6.17 -13.48 -16.41
N ILE A 163 -6.14 -14.60 -15.69
CA ILE A 163 -4.97 -15.49 -15.64
C ILE A 163 -4.85 -16.23 -16.96
N LYS A 164 -5.96 -16.81 -17.43
CA LYS A 164 -5.99 -17.46 -18.74
C LYS A 164 -5.63 -16.47 -19.85
N PHE A 165 -6.24 -15.29 -19.85
CA PHE A 165 -5.93 -14.24 -20.83
C PHE A 165 -4.43 -13.90 -20.83
N ALA A 166 -3.82 -13.71 -19.65
CA ALA A 166 -2.41 -13.38 -19.53
C ALA A 166 -1.51 -14.48 -20.13
N ASN A 167 -1.77 -15.75 -19.79
CA ASN A 167 -1.00 -16.88 -20.32
C ASN A 167 -1.11 -17.03 -21.85
N GLU A 168 -2.24 -16.65 -22.44
CA GLU A 168 -2.48 -16.76 -23.89
C GLU A 168 -1.92 -15.58 -24.68
N ASN A 169 -1.79 -14.39 -24.08
CA ASN A 169 -1.54 -13.13 -24.82
C ASN A 169 -0.33 -12.32 -24.36
N LEU A 170 0.23 -12.57 -23.16
CA LEU A 170 1.26 -11.72 -22.54
C LEU A 170 2.60 -12.47 -22.35
N ASN A 171 3.05 -13.21 -23.38
CA ASN A 171 4.35 -13.89 -23.40
C ASN A 171 5.54 -12.93 -23.54
#